data_AF-A0A2V8CEF5-F1
#
_entry.id   AF-A0A2V8CEF5-F1
#
_cell.length_a   1.000
_cell.length_b   1.000
_cell.length_c   1.000
_cell.angle_alpha   90.00
_cell.angle_beta   90.00
_cell.angle_gamma   90.00
#
_symmetry.space_group_name_H-M   'P 1'
#
loop_
_entity.id
_entity.type
_entity.pdbx_description
1 polymer ?
#
loop_
_entity_poly.entity_id
_entity_poly.type
_entity_poly.pdbx_seq_one_letter_code
_entity_poly.pdbx_strand_id
1 'polypeptide(L)'
;MNDPVDHGGVTNFGITAVAWGQYKKLNRPCTAAEMQAIARADAVEFYRQKYIVNSAFKAVAYEPLRAQLIDFAVNSGETRATRWLQRAIGLPATGALDPATLSALNGLPAALVNNALVAARVAMYQNIVQSEPKQVKFLHGWINRAVSFSSFASANV
;
A
#
# COMPACT_ATOMS: atom_id res chain seq x y z
N MET A 1 -6.97 8.08 15.41
CA MET A 1 -6.04 8.75 16.34
C MET A 1 -5.56 9.98 15.60
N ASN A 2 -5.99 11.18 16.02
CA ASN A 2 -5.55 12.43 15.42
C ASN A 2 -4.19 12.79 16.03
N ASP A 3 -3.14 12.80 15.22
CA ASP A 3 -1.87 13.41 15.58
C ASP A 3 -1.96 14.91 15.19
N PRO A 4 -1.69 15.86 16.11
CA PRO A 4 -1.75 17.29 15.82
C PRO A 4 -0.75 17.80 14.76
N VAL A 5 0.17 16.94 14.30
CA VAL A 5 1.10 17.26 13.18
C VAL A 5 0.57 16.74 11.83
N ASP A 6 -0.59 16.06 11.81
CA ASP A 6 -1.16 15.48 10.59
C ASP A 6 -1.95 16.53 9.77
N HIS A 7 -1.37 16.95 8.64
CA HIS A 7 -2.04 17.80 7.65
C HIS A 7 -3.15 17.09 6.86
N GLY A 8 -3.42 15.80 7.14
CA GLY A 8 -4.38 14.94 6.43
C GLY A 8 -5.87 15.21 6.69
N GLY A 9 -6.20 16.14 7.59
CA GLY A 9 -7.58 16.49 7.94
C GLY A 9 -8.29 15.39 8.75
N VAL A 10 -9.62 15.45 8.86
CA VAL A 10 -10.40 14.47 9.64
C VAL A 10 -10.25 13.07 9.04
N THR A 11 -9.79 12.12 9.85
CA THR A 11 -9.67 10.70 9.49
C THR A 11 -10.50 9.80 10.40
N ASN A 12 -11.03 8.70 9.83
CA ASN A 12 -11.62 7.60 10.60
C ASN A 12 -11.30 6.27 9.92
N PHE A 13 -10.98 5.22 10.68
CA PHE A 13 -10.46 3.93 10.18
C PHE A 13 -9.27 4.04 9.20
N GLY A 14 -8.48 5.12 9.27
CA GLY A 14 -7.39 5.39 8.32
C GLY A 14 -7.84 5.96 6.97
N ILE A 15 -9.12 6.28 6.82
CA ILE A 15 -9.72 6.89 5.63
C ILE A 15 -9.80 8.40 5.84
N THR A 16 -9.38 9.19 4.85
CA THR A 16 -9.48 10.66 4.89
C THR A 16 -10.87 11.13 4.46
N ALA A 17 -11.28 12.31 4.92
CA ALA A 17 -12.52 12.96 4.48
C ALA A 17 -12.66 13.09 2.95
N VAL A 18 -11.55 13.33 2.25
CA VAL A 18 -11.51 13.40 0.79
C VAL A 18 -11.77 12.03 0.17
N ALA A 19 -11.05 10.99 0.63
CA ALA A 19 -11.17 9.64 0.09
C ALA A 19 -12.58 9.06 0.35
N TRP A 20 -13.15 9.33 1.53
CA TRP A 20 -14.51 8.93 1.85
C TRP A 20 -15.55 9.67 1.01
N GLY A 21 -15.39 11.00 0.85
CA GLY A 21 -16.26 11.81 0.00
C GLY A 21 -16.27 11.32 -1.45
N GLN A 22 -15.10 11.02 -2.01
CA GLN A 22 -14.98 10.43 -3.35
C GLN A 22 -15.69 9.07 -3.46
N TYR A 23 -15.51 8.20 -2.47
CA TYR A 23 -16.19 6.89 -2.45
C TYR A 23 -17.72 7.01 -2.37
N LYS A 24 -18.21 7.94 -1.55
CA LYS A 24 -19.62 8.29 -1.45
C LYS A 24 -20.12 9.14 -2.63
N LYS A 25 -19.27 9.41 -3.63
CA LYS A 25 -19.57 10.23 -4.82
C LYS A 25 -20.07 11.64 -4.48
N LEU A 26 -19.50 12.21 -3.42
CA LEU A 26 -19.69 13.61 -3.06
C LEU A 26 -18.72 14.46 -3.87
N ASN A 27 -19.18 15.57 -4.43
CA ASN A 27 -18.32 16.59 -5.06
C ASN A 27 -17.60 17.48 -4.03
N ARG A 28 -17.39 16.97 -2.81
CA ARG A 28 -16.71 17.63 -1.69
C ARG A 28 -16.12 16.60 -0.72
N PRO A 29 -15.14 16.98 0.12
CA PRO A 29 -14.75 16.17 1.27
C PRO A 29 -15.93 15.96 2.24
N CYS A 30 -15.92 14.85 2.98
CA CYS A 30 -16.87 14.61 4.05
C CYS A 30 -16.68 15.56 5.23
N THR A 31 -17.77 15.91 5.91
CA THR A 31 -17.73 16.68 7.16
C THR A 31 -17.21 15.82 8.31
N ALA A 32 -16.85 16.44 9.43
CA ALA A 32 -16.41 15.72 10.61
C ALA A 32 -17.48 14.75 11.15
N ALA A 33 -18.75 15.16 11.15
CA ALA A 33 -19.87 14.33 11.58
C ALA A 33 -20.06 13.12 10.65
N GLU A 34 -19.98 13.31 9.33
CA GLU A 34 -20.04 12.22 8.35
C GLU A 34 -18.88 11.23 8.51
N MET A 35 -17.68 11.73 8.84
CA MET A 35 -16.51 10.88 9.11
C MET A 35 -16.65 10.09 10.41
N GLN A 36 -17.20 10.68 11.46
CA GLN A 36 -17.44 9.99 12.74
C GLN A 36 -18.50 8.90 12.62
N ALA A 37 -19.49 9.10 11.74
CA ALA A 37 -20.59 8.15 11.51
C ALA A 37 -20.21 6.94 10.63
N ILE A 38 -18.97 6.82 10.15
CA ILE A 38 -18.53 5.67 9.35
C ILE A 38 -18.70 4.39 10.16
N ALA A 39 -19.52 3.46 9.66
CA ALA A 39 -19.58 2.13 10.23
C ALA A 39 -18.34 1.32 9.83
N ARG A 40 -17.85 0.46 10.74
CA ARG A 40 -16.72 -0.42 10.45
C ARG A 40 -16.95 -1.28 9.19
N ALA A 41 -18.18 -1.76 8.99
CA ALA A 41 -18.55 -2.53 7.80
C ALA A 41 -18.39 -1.72 6.51
N ASP A 42 -18.78 -0.43 6.51
CA ASP A 42 -18.59 0.43 5.34
C ASP A 42 -17.11 0.74 5.10
N ALA A 43 -16.31 0.90 6.15
CA ALA A 43 -14.87 1.07 6.02
C ALA A 43 -14.22 -0.17 5.39
N VAL A 44 -14.63 -1.37 5.80
CA VAL A 44 -14.18 -2.63 5.19
C VAL A 44 -14.55 -2.70 3.71
N GLU A 45 -15.80 -2.37 3.36
CA GLU A 45 -16.22 -2.38 1.96
C GLU A 45 -15.48 -1.33 1.12
N PHE A 46 -15.19 -0.15 1.68
CA PHE A 46 -14.34 0.84 1.03
C PHE A 46 -12.96 0.28 0.69
N TYR A 47 -12.27 -0.33 1.65
CA TYR A 47 -10.95 -0.92 1.41
C TYR A 47 -11.02 -2.08 0.41
N ARG A 48 -12.04 -2.95 0.51
CA ARG A 48 -12.27 -4.06 -0.43
C ARG A 48 -12.47 -3.53 -1.85
N GLN A 49 -13.34 -2.54 -2.03
CA GLN A 49 -13.59 -1.94 -3.34
C GLN A 49 -12.34 -1.28 -3.89
N LYS A 50 -11.64 -0.49 -3.08
CA LYS A 50 -10.48 0.29 -3.53
C LYS A 50 -9.27 -0.58 -3.85
N TYR A 51 -8.91 -1.52 -2.98
CA TYR A 51 -7.63 -2.23 -3.06
C TYR A 51 -7.74 -3.71 -3.46
N ILE A 52 -8.95 -4.26 -3.58
CA ILE A 52 -9.14 -5.67 -4.00
C ILE A 52 -9.91 -5.73 -5.32
N VAL A 53 -11.13 -5.16 -5.37
CA VAL A 53 -12.02 -5.28 -6.55
C VAL A 53 -11.54 -4.42 -7.71
N ASN A 54 -11.27 -3.13 -7.44
CA ASN A 54 -10.89 -2.15 -8.46
C ASN A 54 -9.37 -1.99 -8.62
N SER A 55 -8.58 -2.71 -7.81
CA SER A 55 -7.12 -2.65 -7.90
C SER A 55 -6.62 -3.31 -9.18
N ALA A 56 -5.60 -2.71 -9.79
CA ALA A 56 -4.87 -3.32 -10.90
C ALA A 56 -4.15 -4.62 -10.46
N PHE A 57 -3.82 -4.76 -9.17
CA PHE A 57 -3.08 -5.91 -8.65
C PHE A 57 -3.82 -7.25 -8.77
N LYS A 58 -5.13 -7.25 -9.04
CA LYS A 58 -5.88 -8.49 -9.36
C LYS A 58 -5.28 -9.27 -10.55
N ALA A 59 -4.56 -8.59 -11.43
CA ALA A 59 -3.86 -9.21 -12.57
C ALA A 59 -2.54 -9.90 -12.18
N VAL A 60 -2.04 -9.72 -10.95
CA VAL A 60 -0.83 -10.41 -10.46
C VAL A 60 -1.19 -11.84 -10.06
N ALA A 61 -0.60 -12.82 -10.76
CA ALA A 61 -0.90 -14.22 -10.56
C ALA A 61 -0.38 -14.78 -9.23
N TYR A 62 0.84 -14.41 -8.83
CA TYR A 62 1.46 -14.89 -7.60
C TYR A 62 0.83 -14.22 -6.37
N GLU A 63 0.10 -15.01 -5.59
CA GLU A 63 -0.71 -14.53 -4.47
C GLU A 63 0.09 -13.77 -3.41
N PRO A 64 1.26 -14.25 -2.93
CA PRO A 64 2.02 -13.52 -1.92
C PRO A 64 2.48 -12.13 -2.37
N LEU A 65 2.88 -12.00 -3.65
CA LEU A 65 3.22 -10.70 -4.22
C LEU A 65 2.00 -9.79 -4.33
N ARG A 66 0.85 -10.34 -4.75
CA ARG A 66 -0.41 -9.59 -4.82
C ARG A 66 -0.82 -9.08 -3.43
N ALA A 67 -0.78 -9.93 -2.40
CA ALA A 67 -1.06 -9.55 -1.03
C ALA A 67 -0.11 -8.46 -0.52
N GLN A 68 1.20 -8.60 -0.81
CA GLN A 68 2.21 -7.60 -0.47
C GLN A 68 1.92 -6.25 -1.14
N LEU A 69 1.55 -6.24 -2.43
CA LEU A 69 1.23 -5.01 -3.17
C LEU A 69 -0.02 -4.31 -2.64
N ILE A 70 -1.05 -5.08 -2.26
CA ILE A 70 -2.26 -4.55 -1.64
C ILE A 70 -1.92 -3.88 -0.29
N ASP A 71 -1.19 -4.57 0.59
CA ASP A 71 -0.75 -4.00 1.86
C ASP A 71 0.09 -2.73 1.64
N PHE A 72 1.03 -2.77 0.69
CA PHE A 72 1.85 -1.61 0.38
C PHE A 72 0.98 -0.44 -0.13
N ALA A 73 0.01 -0.70 -0.99
CA ALA A 73 -0.88 0.33 -1.52
C ALA A 73 -1.84 0.91 -0.48
N VAL A 74 -2.28 0.13 0.51
CA VAL A 74 -3.04 0.66 1.66
C VAL A 74 -2.21 1.68 2.42
N ASN A 75 -0.91 1.41 2.63
CA ASN A 75 -0.01 2.28 3.39
C ASN A 75 0.57 3.44 2.56
N SER A 76 0.66 3.33 1.24
CA SER A 76 1.47 4.23 0.41
C SER A 76 0.86 4.61 -0.94
N GLY A 77 -0.31 4.07 -1.28
CA GLY A 77 -0.99 4.26 -2.56
C GLY A 77 -0.51 3.29 -3.65
N GLU A 78 -1.43 2.88 -4.53
CA GLU A 78 -1.17 1.91 -5.60
C GLU A 78 -0.05 2.37 -6.53
N THR A 79 -0.08 3.63 -6.99
CA THR A 79 0.96 4.17 -7.89
C THR A 79 2.35 4.06 -7.27
N ARG A 80 2.51 4.36 -5.98
CA ARG A 80 3.81 4.28 -5.31
C ARG A 80 4.27 2.82 -5.15
N ALA A 81 3.36 1.92 -4.76
CA ALA A 81 3.64 0.50 -4.68
C ALA A 81 4.09 -0.07 -6.04
N THR A 82 3.39 0.28 -7.13
CA THR A 82 3.74 -0.13 -8.49
C THR A 82 5.10 0.41 -8.93
N ARG A 83 5.43 1.68 -8.63
CA ARG A 83 6.75 2.25 -8.94
C ARG A 83 7.89 1.50 -8.25
N TRP A 84 7.69 1.10 -7.00
CA TRP A 84 8.69 0.33 -6.27
C TRP A 84 8.83 -1.09 -6.79
N LEU A 85 7.71 -1.73 -7.19
CA LEU A 85 7.75 -3.01 -7.90
C LEU A 85 8.57 -2.90 -9.19
N GLN A 86 8.24 -1.91 -10.04
CA GLN A 86 8.93 -1.68 -11.31
C GLN A 86 10.44 -1.49 -11.10
N ARG A 87 10.85 -0.66 -10.14
CA ARG A 87 12.27 -0.48 -9.79
C ARG A 87 12.91 -1.80 -9.34
N ALA A 88 12.22 -2.57 -8.50
CA ALA A 88 12.73 -3.84 -7.98
C ALA A 88 12.98 -4.88 -9.09
N ILE A 89 12.27 -4.79 -10.22
CA ILE A 89 12.47 -5.66 -11.39
C ILE A 89 13.19 -4.97 -12.55
N GLY A 90 13.79 -3.79 -12.34
CA GLY A 90 14.59 -3.09 -13.34
C GLY A 90 13.79 -2.41 -14.46
N LEU A 91 12.49 -2.16 -14.27
CA LEU A 91 11.65 -1.44 -15.22
C LEU A 91 11.55 0.06 -14.92
N PRO A 92 11.22 0.90 -15.93
CA PRO A 92 10.86 2.30 -15.71
C PRO A 92 9.70 2.43 -14.71
N ALA A 93 9.86 3.32 -13.73
CA ALA A 93 8.92 3.52 -12.64
C ALA A 93 7.72 4.41 -13.03
N THR A 94 6.93 3.99 -14.02
CA THR A 94 5.74 4.72 -14.49
C THR A 94 4.65 4.79 -13.40
N GLY A 95 4.52 3.74 -12.60
CA GLY A 95 3.47 3.56 -11.59
C GLY A 95 2.17 2.99 -12.15
N ALA A 96 2.14 2.61 -13.43
CA ALA A 96 1.03 1.88 -14.04
C ALA A 96 1.38 0.39 -14.12
N LEU A 97 0.48 -0.48 -13.67
CA LEU A 97 0.62 -1.94 -13.82
C LEU A 97 0.10 -2.33 -15.20
N ASP A 98 0.84 -1.95 -16.24
CA ASP A 98 0.49 -2.14 -17.65
C ASP A 98 0.83 -3.56 -18.16
N PRO A 99 0.38 -3.93 -19.38
CA PRO A 99 0.69 -5.25 -19.95
C PRO A 99 2.19 -5.56 -20.03
N ALA A 100 3.04 -4.55 -20.24
CA ALA A 100 4.49 -4.71 -20.27
C ALA A 100 5.04 -5.10 -18.88
N THR A 101 4.59 -4.42 -17.83
CA THR A 101 4.92 -4.73 -16.44
C THR A 101 4.46 -6.15 -16.07
N LEU A 102 3.22 -6.51 -16.43
CA LEU A 102 2.68 -7.86 -16.17
C LEU A 102 3.45 -8.95 -16.93
N SER A 103 3.82 -8.71 -18.19
CA SER A 103 4.63 -9.63 -18.98
C SER A 103 6.00 -9.85 -18.35
N ALA A 104 6.67 -8.80 -17.91
CA ALA A 104 7.95 -8.91 -17.20
C ALA A 104 7.82 -9.69 -15.88
N LEU A 105 6.77 -9.44 -15.09
CA LEU A 105 6.50 -10.18 -13.86
C LEU A 105 6.34 -11.68 -14.11
N ASN A 106 5.62 -12.05 -15.18
CA ASN A 106 5.39 -13.45 -15.53
C ASN A 106 6.66 -14.14 -16.07
N GLY A 107 7.65 -13.38 -16.54
CA GLY A 107 8.95 -13.90 -16.99
C GLY A 107 9.98 -14.07 -15.88
N LEU A 108 9.69 -13.61 -14.65
CA LEU A 108 10.63 -13.63 -13.52
C LEU A 108 10.20 -14.63 -12.43
N PRO A 109 11.14 -15.19 -11.65
CA PRO A 109 10.80 -16.05 -10.51
C PRO A 109 10.02 -15.25 -9.45
N ALA A 110 8.73 -15.56 -9.29
CA ALA A 110 7.81 -14.72 -8.52
C ALA A 110 8.20 -14.55 -7.04
N ALA A 111 8.78 -15.57 -6.41
CA ALA A 111 9.29 -15.50 -5.04
C ALA A 111 10.49 -14.52 -4.92
N LEU A 112 11.36 -14.47 -5.94
CA LEU A 112 12.48 -13.52 -5.97
C LEU A 112 11.96 -12.09 -6.15
N VAL A 113 11.00 -11.89 -7.05
CA VAL A 113 10.34 -10.57 -7.23
C VAL A 113 9.68 -10.11 -5.92
N ASN A 114 8.98 -11.02 -5.24
CA ASN A 114 8.35 -10.74 -3.95
C ASN A 114 9.38 -10.30 -2.89
N ASN A 115 10.50 -11.03 -2.75
CA ASN A 115 11.56 -10.67 -1.81
C ASN A 115 12.31 -9.39 -2.22
N ALA A 116 12.47 -9.13 -3.52
CA ALA A 116 13.03 -7.88 -4.02
C ALA A 116 12.15 -6.69 -3.65
N LEU A 117 10.82 -6.83 -3.73
CA LEU A 117 9.89 -5.81 -3.26
C LEU A 117 9.96 -5.61 -1.73
N VAL A 118 10.12 -6.68 -0.94
CA VAL A 118 10.33 -6.57 0.51
C VAL A 118 11.59 -5.73 0.80
N ALA A 119 12.71 -6.05 0.16
CA ALA A 119 13.96 -5.29 0.33
C ALA A 119 13.79 -3.82 -0.09
N ALA A 120 13.12 -3.57 -1.21
CA ALA A 120 12.82 -2.23 -1.70
C ALA A 120 11.94 -1.43 -0.71
N ARG A 121 10.95 -2.07 -0.07
CA ARG A 121 10.13 -1.46 0.98
C ARG A 121 10.95 -1.09 2.21
N VAL A 122 11.83 -1.98 2.66
CA VAL A 122 12.74 -1.71 3.79
C VAL A 122 13.63 -0.51 3.49
N ALA A 123 14.25 -0.47 2.31
CA ALA A 123 15.07 0.66 1.87
C ALA A 123 14.27 1.98 1.81
N MET A 124 13.01 1.93 1.34
CA MET A 124 12.12 3.09 1.37
C MET A 124 11.90 3.61 2.79
N TYR A 125 11.62 2.73 3.75
CA TYR A 125 11.41 3.14 5.16
C TYR A 125 12.68 3.74 5.78
N GLN A 126 13.85 3.17 5.47
CA GLN A 126 15.13 3.73 5.90
C GLN A 126 15.33 5.14 5.34
N ASN A 127 15.06 5.35 4.05
CA ASN A 127 15.15 6.68 3.43
C ASN A 127 14.20 7.70 4.07
N ILE A 128 12.97 7.29 4.42
CA ILE A 128 12.02 8.16 5.13
C ILE A 128 12.61 8.62 6.47
N VAL A 129 13.20 7.71 7.24
CA VAL A 129 13.80 8.04 8.53
C VAL A 129 15.06 8.88 8.38
N GLN A 130 15.86 8.64 7.34
CA GLN A 130 17.02 9.50 7.05
C GLN A 130 16.59 10.92 6.72
N SER A 131 15.50 11.09 5.94
CA SER A 131 14.97 12.42 5.61
C SER A 131 14.22 13.09 6.76
N GLU A 132 13.56 12.31 7.62
CA GLU A 132 12.81 12.79 8.79
C GLU A 132 13.10 11.88 10.00
N PRO A 133 14.18 12.17 10.75
CA PRO A 133 14.64 11.32 11.85
C PRO A 133 13.59 11.07 12.94
N LYS A 134 12.61 11.96 13.10
CA LYS A 134 11.51 11.79 14.08
C LYS A 134 10.63 10.57 13.79
N GLN A 135 10.65 10.04 12.56
CA GLN A 135 9.89 8.84 12.18
C GLN A 135 10.53 7.54 12.70
N VAL A 136 11.75 7.57 13.23
CA VAL A 136 12.48 6.36 13.68
C VAL A 136 11.68 5.47 14.65
N LYS A 137 10.81 6.08 15.48
CA LYS A 137 9.95 5.38 16.42
C LYS A 137 9.00 4.37 15.76
N PHE A 138 8.69 4.53 14.47
CA PHE A 138 7.81 3.63 13.72
C PHE A 138 8.57 2.61 12.87
N LEU A 139 9.88 2.80 12.67
CA LEU A 139 10.70 2.05 11.70
C LEU A 139 10.64 0.55 11.95
N HIS A 140 10.76 0.12 13.21
CA HIS A 140 10.73 -1.29 13.56
C HIS A 140 9.40 -1.96 13.13
N GLY A 141 8.27 -1.30 13.37
CA GLY A 141 6.96 -1.81 12.97
C GLY A 141 6.80 -1.87 11.44
N TRP A 142 7.32 -0.89 10.71
CA TRP A 142 7.30 -0.87 9.25
C TRP A 142 8.15 -1.99 8.64
N ILE A 143 9.35 -2.21 9.18
CA ILE A 143 10.24 -3.29 8.74
C ILE A 143 9.60 -4.66 9.01
N ASN A 144 9.07 -4.89 10.23
CA ASN A 144 8.43 -6.15 10.56
C ASN A 144 7.24 -6.47 9.64
N ARG A 145 6.43 -5.46 9.31
CA ARG A 145 5.33 -5.60 8.35
C ARG A 145 5.83 -5.93 6.93
N ALA A 146 6.91 -5.32 6.47
CA ALA A 146 7.45 -5.66 5.15
C ALA A 146 8.02 -7.08 5.13
N VAL A 147 8.82 -7.43 6.14
CA VAL A 147 9.50 -8.73 6.23
C VAL A 147 8.53 -9.90 6.39
N SER A 148 7.34 -9.69 6.97
CA SER A 148 6.32 -10.75 7.07
C SER A 148 5.83 -11.26 5.70
N PHE A 149 6.05 -10.51 4.61
CA PHE A 149 5.77 -10.96 3.25
C PHE A 149 6.92 -11.74 2.61
N SER A 150 8.09 -11.84 3.25
CA SER A 150 9.21 -12.57 2.69
C SER A 150 8.87 -14.05 2.57
N SER A 151 9.26 -14.69 1.46
CA SER A 151 9.05 -16.13 1.27
C SER A 151 9.82 -16.98 2.28
N PHE A 152 10.82 -16.42 2.97
CA PHE A 152 11.53 -17.09 4.06
C PHE A 152 10.75 -17.08 5.38
N ALA A 153 9.81 -16.15 5.56
CA ALA A 153 8.97 -16.09 6.75
C ALA A 153 7.92 -17.20 6.76
N SER A 154 7.52 -17.71 5.58
CA SER A 154 6.55 -18.79 5.41
C SER A 154 7.14 -20.20 5.52
N ALA A 155 8.46 -20.34 5.65
CA ALA A 155 9.16 -21.63 5.68
C ALA A 155 9.22 -22.29 7.07
N ASN A 156 8.63 -21.66 8.10
CA ASN A 156 8.55 -22.19 9.47
C ASN A 156 7.09 -22.35 9.90
N VAL A 157 6.35 -23.26 9.25
CA VAL A 157 5.15 -23.91 9.80
C VAL A 157 5.13 -25.36 9.33
#